data_AF-A0A6B3I8X4-F1
#
_entry.id   AF-A0A6B3I8X4-F1
#
_cell.length_a   1.000
_cell.length_b   1.000
_cell.length_c   1.000
_cell.angle_alpha   90.00
_cell.angle_beta   90.00
_cell.angle_gamma   90.00
#
_symmetry.space_group_name_H-M   'P 1'
#
loop_
_entity.id
_entity.type
_entity.pdbx_description
1 polymer ?
#
loop_
_entity_poly.entity_id
_entity_poly.type
_entity_poly.pdbx_seq_one_letter_code
_entity_poly.pdbx_strand_id
1 'polypeptide(L)'
;MGPDGTLTDALARRDVLRLRHSVVTAAADAAAGSGERGYGRQLRSELMMLSALPVAELRGQADVLARQIREVDVRIQRTNWEVDLLD
;
A
#
# COMPACT_ATOMS: atom_id res chain seq x y z
N MET A 1 -2.28 22.47 10.31
CA MET A 1 -1.91 21.29 9.50
C MET A 1 -1.84 21.74 8.05
N GLY A 2 -0.71 21.57 7.34
CA GLY A 2 -0.51 22.15 5.99
C GLY A 2 -1.44 21.59 4.89
N PRO A 3 -0.95 20.88 3.87
CA PRO A 3 -1.76 20.45 2.72
C PRO A 3 -2.82 19.36 3.01
N ASP A 4 -3.00 18.94 4.26
CA ASP A 4 -3.94 17.87 4.66
C ASP A 4 -5.24 18.38 5.27
N GLY A 5 -5.42 19.70 5.47
CA GLY A 5 -6.61 20.22 6.14
C GLY A 5 -6.53 20.09 7.67
N THR A 6 -7.59 19.65 8.33
CA THR A 6 -7.65 19.42 9.79
C THR A 6 -6.91 18.13 10.21
N LEU A 7 -6.74 17.88 11.52
CA LEU A 7 -6.21 16.59 12.01
C LEU A 7 -7.09 15.41 11.56
N THR A 8 -8.41 15.59 11.58
CA THR A 8 -9.37 14.58 11.10
C THR A 8 -9.19 14.30 9.61
N ASP A 9 -8.97 15.33 8.81
CA ASP A 9 -8.70 15.16 7.37
C ASP A 9 -7.38 14.40 7.13
N ALA A 10 -6.34 14.68 7.91
CA ALA A 10 -5.07 13.95 7.86
C ALA A 10 -5.22 12.46 8.23
N LEU A 11 -6.03 12.16 9.27
CA LEU A 11 -6.36 10.79 9.65
C LEU A 11 -7.11 10.06 8.53
N ALA A 12 -8.14 10.68 7.97
CA ALA A 12 -8.90 10.12 6.85
C ALA A 12 -8.00 9.86 5.62
N ARG A 13 -7.11 10.81 5.30
CA ARG A 13 -6.13 10.66 4.21
C ARG A 13 -5.21 9.48 4.43
N ARG A 14 -4.67 9.31 5.65
CA ARG A 14 -3.82 8.17 6.00
C ARG A 14 -4.55 6.85 5.80
N ASP A 15 -5.79 6.77 6.25
CA ASP A 15 -6.56 5.52 6.20
C ASP A 15 -6.86 5.12 4.75
N VAL A 16 -7.19 6.09 3.88
CA VAL A 16 -7.31 5.87 2.43
C VAL A 16 -5.99 5.42 1.80
N LEU A 17 -4.86 6.04 2.17
CA LEU A 17 -3.54 5.63 1.66
C LEU A 17 -3.19 4.21 2.08
N ARG A 18 -3.48 3.82 3.33
CA ARG A 18 -3.29 2.46 3.83
C ARG A 18 -4.15 1.44 3.07
N LEU A 19 -5.41 1.76 2.80
CA LEU A 19 -6.29 0.93 1.98
C LEU A 19 -5.77 0.76 0.55
N ARG A 20 -5.30 1.84 -0.08
CA ARG A 20 -4.69 1.76 -1.42
C ARG A 20 -3.44 0.90 -1.41
N HIS A 21 -2.56 1.10 -0.43
CA HIS A 21 -1.35 0.31 -0.28
C HIS A 21 -1.65 -1.18 -0.13
N SER A 22 -2.63 -1.55 0.70
CA SER A 22 -3.00 -2.96 0.89
C SER A 22 -3.54 -3.58 -0.40
N VAL A 23 -4.39 -2.87 -1.15
CA VAL A 23 -4.94 -3.37 -2.42
C VAL A 23 -3.85 -3.57 -3.47
N VAL A 24 -2.95 -2.60 -3.63
CA VAL A 24 -1.85 -2.69 -4.60
C VAL A 24 -0.88 -3.82 -4.23
N THR A 25 -0.57 -3.98 -2.95
CA THR A 25 0.31 -5.05 -2.45
C THR A 25 -0.33 -6.42 -2.71
N ALA A 26 -1.59 -6.60 -2.34
CA ALA A 26 -2.32 -7.85 -2.56
C ALA A 26 -2.44 -8.20 -4.05
N ALA A 27 -2.67 -7.22 -4.91
CA ALA A 27 -2.69 -7.42 -6.36
C ALA A 27 -1.31 -7.88 -6.89
N ALA A 28 -0.22 -7.26 -6.41
CA ALA A 28 1.13 -7.66 -6.78
C ALA A 28 1.48 -9.08 -6.29
N ASP A 29 1.06 -9.43 -5.07
CA ASP A 29 1.27 -10.77 -4.49
C ASP A 29 0.52 -11.85 -5.29
N ALA A 30 -0.76 -11.60 -5.59
CA ALA A 30 -1.57 -12.51 -6.38
C ALA A 30 -1.02 -12.68 -7.81
N ALA A 31 -0.62 -11.58 -8.45
CA ALA A 31 -0.02 -11.58 -9.78
C ALA A 31 1.42 -12.13 -9.83
N ALA A 32 2.06 -12.30 -8.67
CA ALA A 32 3.35 -12.98 -8.55
C ALA A 32 3.20 -14.49 -8.27
N GLY A 33 1.97 -14.98 -8.12
CA GLY A 33 1.71 -16.39 -7.79
C GLY A 33 2.00 -16.72 -6.32
N SER A 34 2.01 -15.74 -5.42
CA SER A 34 2.15 -15.96 -3.98
C SER A 34 0.86 -16.59 -3.43
N GLY A 35 0.89 -17.88 -3.07
CA GLY A 35 -0.24 -18.59 -2.46
C GLY A 35 -0.63 -19.91 -3.13
N GLU A 36 -0.24 -20.13 -4.39
CA GLU A 36 -0.29 -21.44 -5.05
C GLU A 36 1.14 -21.93 -5.30
N ARG A 37 1.33 -23.23 -5.61
CA ARG A 37 2.62 -23.70 -6.16
C ARG A 37 2.90 -22.76 -7.32
N GLY A 38 3.93 -21.91 -7.22
CA GLY A 38 4.12 -20.75 -8.11
C GLY A 38 4.09 -21.12 -9.60
N TYR A 39 4.29 -20.16 -10.50
CA TYR A 39 4.16 -20.34 -11.96
C TYR A 39 5.03 -21.43 -12.63
N GLY A 40 5.74 -22.26 -11.86
CA GLY A 40 6.45 -23.44 -12.33
C GLY A 40 5.51 -24.51 -12.91
N ARG A 41 5.97 -25.14 -13.98
CA ARG A 41 5.39 -26.34 -14.57
C ARG A 41 6.29 -27.53 -14.29
N GLN A 42 5.69 -28.69 -14.03
CA GLN A 42 6.43 -29.94 -13.89
C GLN A 42 6.64 -30.62 -15.25
N LEU A 43 5.68 -30.47 -16.17
CA LEU A 43 5.72 -31.06 -17.52
C LEU A 43 5.62 -30.00 -18.62
N ARG A 44 6.23 -30.29 -19.78
CA ARG A 44 6.17 -29.40 -20.96
C ARG A 44 4.77 -29.29 -21.57
N SER A 45 3.92 -30.29 -21.33
CA SER A 45 2.54 -30.39 -21.84
C SER A 45 1.47 -29.77 -20.94
N GLU A 46 1.80 -29.30 -19.72
CA GLU A 46 0.86 -28.57 -18.86
C GLU A 46 0.42 -27.25 -19.53
N LEU A 47 -0.44 -26.42 -18.93
CA LEU A 47 -0.70 -25.05 -19.43
C LEU A 47 0.19 -24.06 -18.68
N MET A 48 0.70 -23.03 -19.35
CA MET A 48 1.59 -22.04 -18.72
C MET A 48 0.72 -20.97 -18.06
N MET A 49 0.96 -20.74 -16.79
CA MET A 49 0.34 -19.64 -16.07
C MET A 49 1.16 -18.37 -16.32
N LEU A 50 0.46 -17.31 -16.73
CA LEU A 50 1.04 -16.00 -16.98
C LEU A 50 0.47 -14.99 -15.98
N SER A 51 1.30 -14.03 -15.59
CA SER A 51 0.85 -12.94 -14.73
C SER A 51 -0.16 -12.07 -15.47
N ALA A 52 -1.29 -11.78 -14.82
CA ALA A 52 -2.33 -10.91 -15.37
C ALA A 52 -2.03 -9.41 -15.18
N LEU A 53 -1.07 -9.05 -14.32
CA LEU A 53 -0.76 -7.66 -13.96
C LEU A 53 0.75 -7.39 -13.96
N PRO A 54 1.19 -6.15 -14.24
CA PRO A 54 2.61 -5.78 -14.21
C PRO A 54 3.13 -5.71 -12.76
N VAL A 55 3.63 -6.83 -12.23
CA VAL A 55 4.06 -6.96 -10.83
C VAL A 55 5.07 -5.88 -10.43
N ALA A 56 6.08 -5.62 -11.26
CA ALA A 56 7.13 -4.63 -10.96
C ALA A 56 6.57 -3.21 -10.78
N GLU A 57 5.61 -2.80 -11.63
CA GLU A 57 4.96 -1.50 -11.53
C GLU A 57 4.10 -1.39 -10.26
N LEU A 58 3.34 -2.45 -9.94
CA LEU A 58 2.54 -2.50 -8.72
C LEU A 58 3.42 -2.40 -7.46
N ARG A 59 4.59 -3.05 -7.44
CA ARG A 59 5.55 -2.90 -6.33
C ARG A 59 6.06 -1.47 -6.21
N GLY A 60 6.42 -0.84 -7.34
CA GLY A 60 6.80 0.58 -7.34
C GLY A 60 5.69 1.51 -6.83
N GLN A 61 4.44 1.23 -7.18
CA GLN A 61 3.29 1.96 -6.64
C GLN A 61 3.11 1.75 -5.13
N ALA A 62 3.30 0.52 -4.64
CA ALA A 62 3.25 0.22 -3.21
C ALA A 62 4.34 1.00 -2.45
N ASP A 63 5.57 1.06 -2.96
CA ASP A 63 6.67 1.82 -2.33
C ASP A 63 6.34 3.32 -2.23
N VAL A 64 5.76 3.90 -3.29
CA VAL A 64 5.32 5.30 -3.29
C VAL A 64 4.22 5.52 -2.25
N LEU A 65 3.23 4.64 -2.18
CA LEU A 65 2.14 4.73 -1.19
C LEU A 65 2.68 4.59 0.24
N ALA A 66 3.62 3.66 0.48
CA ALA A 66 4.26 3.47 1.78
C ALA A 66 4.98 4.74 2.24
N ARG A 67 5.73 5.39 1.34
CA ARG A 67 6.36 6.68 1.62
C ARG A 67 5.33 7.76 2.00
N GLN A 68 4.26 7.90 1.23
CA GLN A 68 3.20 8.88 1.50
C GLN A 68 2.51 8.63 2.86
N ILE A 69 2.28 7.37 3.23
CA ILE A 69 1.74 7.01 4.55
C ILE A 69 2.67 7.52 5.66
N ARG A 70 3.99 7.30 5.52
CA ARG A 70 4.98 7.77 6.51
C ARG A 70 5.01 9.30 6.62
N GLU A 71 4.94 10.00 5.50
CA GLU A 71 4.91 11.48 5.48
C GLU A 71 3.66 12.05 6.19
N VAL A 72 2.50 11.41 6.05
CA VAL A 72 1.28 11.77 6.79
C VAL A 72 1.42 11.41 8.27
N ASP A 73 1.89 10.20 8.59
CA ASP A 73 2.07 9.74 9.97
C ASP A 73 3.00 10.66 10.77
N VAL A 74 4.12 11.09 10.19
CA VAL A 74 5.06 12.03 10.85
C VAL A 74 4.39 13.37 11.16
N ARG A 75 3.54 13.89 10.25
CA ARG A 75 2.82 15.16 10.47
C ARG A 75 1.75 15.03 11.54
N ILE A 76 1.00 13.93 11.52
CA ILE A 76 0.03 13.61 12.58
C ILE A 76 0.74 13.55 13.94
N GLN A 77 1.84 12.81 14.03
CA GLN A 77 2.57 12.67 15.28
C GLN A 77 3.10 14.00 15.78
N ARG A 78 3.69 14.83 14.91
CA ARG A 78 4.11 16.17 15.30
C ARG A 78 2.98 16.97 15.97
N THR A 79 1.81 17.02 15.34
CA THR A 79 0.69 17.79 15.93
C THR A 79 0.15 17.15 17.21
N ASN A 80 0.14 15.82 17.32
CA ASN A 80 -0.23 15.16 18.57
C ASN A 80 0.70 15.56 19.74
N TRP A 81 1.96 15.90 19.46
CA TRP A 81 2.92 16.36 20.47
C TRP A 81 2.85 17.87 20.75
N GLU A 82 2.21 18.66 19.90
CA GLU A 82 2.15 20.13 19.98
C GLU A 82 0.82 20.67 20.52
N VAL A 83 -0.18 19.81 20.70
CA VAL A 83 -1.55 20.20 21.05
C VAL A 83 -1.96 19.52 22.35
N ASP A 84 -2.37 20.33 23.32
CA ASP A 84 -2.96 19.84 24.57
C ASP A 84 -4.35 19.24 24.30
N LEU A 85 -4.69 18.19 25.05
CA LEU A 85 -5.99 17.55 24.95
C LEU A 85 -7.07 18.48 25.53
N LEU A 86 -8.23 18.56 24.87
CA LEU A 86 -9.40 19.22 25.44
C LEU A 86 -9.92 18.40 26.63
N ASP A 87 -10.25 19.07 27.73
CA ASP A 87 -10.86 18.46 28.93
C ASP A 87 -12.25 17.84 28.64
#